data_AF-A0A560AP13-F1
#
_entry.id   AF-A0A560AP13-F1
#
_cell.length_a   1.000
_cell.length_b   1.000
_cell.length_c   1.000
_cell.angle_alpha   90.00
_cell.angle_beta   90.00
_cell.angle_gamma   90.00
#
_symmetry.space_group_name_H-M   'P 1'
#
loop_
_entity.id
_entity.type
_entity.pdbx_description
1 polymer ?
#
loop_
_entity_poly.entity_id
_entity_poly.type
_entity_poly.pdbx_seq_one_letter_code
_entity_poly.pdbx_strand_id
1 'polypeptide(L)'
;MPNPKNFSAMNAAGERYGLDPHRADHVLVYRFADKAKATDWRSRRRNTVGGGFAKPSDSALNDWAIKQSSFGSQSENSNDNPFVSVATDYETLYARAEGWVKKILETAPDLGVFSVPYDKLYRPSPTKPLSKEETEWLYYDGDVELMADLQSWLANPYKK
;
A
#
# COMPACT_ATOMS: atom_id res chain seq x y z
N MET A 1 -23.11 8.54 -3.97
CA MET A 1 -22.03 7.58 -3.67
C MET A 1 -21.12 8.22 -2.62
N PRO A 2 -20.55 7.47 -1.67
CA PRO A 2 -19.64 8.06 -0.68
C PRO A 2 -18.36 8.57 -1.36
N ASN A 3 -17.81 9.67 -0.84
CA ASN A 3 -16.56 10.25 -1.33
C ASN A 3 -15.40 9.23 -1.20
N PRO A 4 -14.39 9.30 -2.08
CA PRO A 4 -13.21 8.44 -2.01
C PRO A 4 -12.57 8.55 -0.63
N LYS A 5 -12.29 7.41 0.01
CA LYS A 5 -11.58 7.40 1.29
C LYS A 5 -10.08 7.39 1.05
N ASN A 6 -9.61 8.48 0.44
CA ASN A 6 -8.19 8.71 0.24
C ASN A 6 -7.51 8.99 1.58
N PHE A 7 -6.18 8.93 1.61
CA PHE A 7 -5.46 9.23 2.83
C PHE A 7 -5.71 10.67 3.30
N SER A 8 -5.86 10.81 4.61
CA SER A 8 -5.78 12.07 5.34
C SER A 8 -5.61 11.72 6.82
N ALA A 9 -5.09 12.65 7.62
CA ALA A 9 -4.99 12.46 9.07
C ALA A 9 -6.34 12.11 9.72
N MET A 10 -7.43 12.68 9.20
CA MET A 10 -8.80 12.37 9.64
C MET A 10 -9.21 10.94 9.28
N ASN A 11 -8.90 10.49 8.07
CA ASN A 11 -9.23 9.12 7.66
C ASN A 11 -8.34 8.09 8.36
N ALA A 12 -7.07 8.39 8.60
CA ALA A 12 -6.13 7.55 9.34
C ALA A 12 -6.28 7.67 10.87
N ALA A 13 -7.38 8.23 11.38
CA ALA A 13 -7.60 8.37 12.82
C ALA A 13 -7.51 7.00 13.52
N GLY A 14 -6.67 6.93 14.55
CA GLY A 14 -6.39 5.72 15.33
C GLY A 14 -5.33 4.79 14.72
N GLU A 15 -4.82 5.10 13.53
CA GLU A 15 -3.67 4.41 12.93
C GLU A 15 -2.38 5.16 13.22
N ARG A 16 -1.25 4.45 13.12
CA ARG A 16 0.08 5.03 13.24
C ARG A 16 0.59 5.37 11.85
N TYR A 17 1.08 6.60 11.68
CA TYR A 17 1.63 7.09 10.43
C TYR A 17 2.64 8.20 10.69
N GLY A 18 3.57 8.38 9.75
CA GLY A 18 4.49 9.52 9.72
C GLY A 18 4.20 10.40 8.51
N LEU A 19 4.10 11.71 8.71
CA LEU A 19 4.03 12.67 7.60
C LEU A 19 5.42 12.99 7.10
N ASP A 20 5.56 13.28 5.81
CA ASP A 20 6.81 13.78 5.27
C ASP A 20 7.02 15.24 5.73
N PRO A 21 8.08 15.56 6.49
CA PRO A 21 8.31 16.92 6.99
C PRO A 21 8.64 17.92 5.87
N HIS A 22 9.01 17.44 4.69
CA HIS A 22 9.35 18.27 3.53
C HIS A 22 8.19 18.40 2.53
N ARG A 23 7.12 17.61 2.69
CA ARG A 23 5.98 17.54 1.77
C ARG A 23 4.66 17.41 2.55
N ALA A 24 3.95 18.52 2.70
CA ALA A 24 2.80 18.63 3.61
C ALA A 24 1.58 17.75 3.24
N ASP A 25 1.50 17.31 1.99
CA ASP A 25 0.46 16.46 1.42
C ASP A 25 0.90 15.01 1.21
N HIS A 26 2.00 14.61 1.87
CA HIS A 26 2.59 13.28 1.76
C HIS A 26 2.63 12.55 3.10
N VAL A 27 2.46 11.23 3.01
CA VAL A 27 2.63 10.30 4.11
C VAL A 27 3.76 9.32 3.78
N LEU A 28 4.55 8.98 4.79
CA LEU A 28 5.53 7.93 4.68
C LEU A 28 4.84 6.57 4.71
N VAL A 29 5.07 5.78 3.67
CA VAL A 29 4.58 4.40 3.57
C VAL A 29 5.72 3.43 3.31
N TYR A 30 5.45 2.17 3.61
CA TYR A 30 6.42 1.11 3.66
C TYR A 30 5.92 -0.12 2.91
N ARG A 31 6.81 -0.78 2.17
CA ARG A 31 6.52 -2.07 1.53
C ARG A 31 7.71 -3.00 1.61
N PHE A 32 7.44 -4.23 2.00
CA PHE A 32 8.40 -5.34 2.01
C PHE A 32 8.35 -6.04 0.66
N ALA A 33 9.49 -6.15 -0.02
CA ALA A 33 9.62 -6.84 -1.30
C ALA A 33 11.09 -7.03 -1.68
N ASP A 34 11.35 -7.64 -2.84
CA ASP A 34 12.69 -7.82 -3.38
C ASP A 34 13.05 -6.70 -4.35
N LYS A 35 14.01 -5.83 -4.01
CA LYS A 35 14.37 -4.69 -4.88
C LYS A 35 14.96 -5.12 -6.21
N ALA A 36 15.45 -6.36 -6.34
CA ALA A 36 15.92 -6.91 -7.60
C ALA A 36 14.78 -7.37 -8.51
N LYS A 37 13.55 -7.48 -8.00
CA LYS A 37 12.36 -7.92 -8.75
C LYS A 37 11.39 -6.77 -8.96
N ALA A 38 11.48 -6.13 -10.13
CA ALA A 38 10.57 -5.04 -10.52
C ALA A 38 9.08 -5.40 -10.37
N THR A 39 8.72 -6.67 -10.54
CA THR A 39 7.34 -7.15 -10.41
C THR A 39 6.75 -6.99 -9.01
N ASP A 40 7.57 -6.99 -7.96
CA ASP A 40 7.11 -6.96 -6.57
C ASP A 40 6.64 -5.55 -6.14
N TRP A 41 7.04 -4.54 -6.91
CA TRP A 41 6.79 -3.11 -6.66
C TRP A 41 5.68 -2.54 -7.53
N ARG A 42 5.04 -3.38 -8.34
CA ARG A 42 3.99 -3.02 -9.30
C ARG A 42 2.71 -3.76 -8.97
N SER A 43 1.59 -3.10 -9.20
CA SER A 43 0.29 -3.76 -9.18
C SER A 43 0.25 -4.89 -10.22
N ARG A 44 -0.57 -5.92 -9.98
CA ARG A 44 -0.76 -7.02 -10.94
C ARG A 44 -1.23 -6.53 -12.30
N ARG A 45 -2.12 -5.53 -12.31
CA ARG A 45 -2.56 -4.90 -13.55
C ARG A 45 -1.41 -4.23 -14.27
N ARG A 46 -0.58 -3.42 -13.60
CA ARG A 46 0.58 -2.79 -14.25
C ARG A 46 1.57 -3.82 -14.78
N ASN A 47 1.82 -4.91 -14.06
CA ASN A 47 2.64 -6.00 -14.56
C ASN A 47 2.07 -6.67 -15.83
N THR A 48 0.74 -6.67 -15.99
CA THR A 48 0.06 -7.33 -17.12
C THR A 48 -0.06 -6.42 -18.35
N VAL A 49 -0.45 -5.16 -18.16
CA VAL A 49 -0.79 -4.24 -19.25
C VAL A 49 0.07 -2.98 -19.31
N GLY A 50 1.08 -2.85 -18.44
CA GLY A 50 1.87 -1.64 -18.28
C GLY A 50 1.16 -0.54 -17.49
N GLY A 51 1.76 0.65 -17.47
CA GLY A 51 1.16 1.86 -16.88
C GLY A 51 0.32 2.67 -17.87
N GLY A 52 -0.31 3.75 -17.38
CA GLY A 52 -1.01 4.71 -18.24
C GLY A 52 -2.32 4.19 -18.83
N PHE A 53 -2.90 3.13 -18.26
CA PHE A 53 -4.25 2.70 -18.61
C PHE A 53 -5.28 3.72 -18.12
N ALA A 54 -6.43 3.79 -18.80
CA ALA A 54 -7.50 4.72 -18.45
C ALA A 54 -7.86 4.62 -16.96
N LYS A 55 -7.68 5.73 -16.23
CA LYS A 55 -8.00 5.80 -14.81
C LYS A 55 -9.51 5.61 -14.61
N PRO A 56 -9.95 4.60 -13.83
CA PRO A 56 -11.34 4.47 -13.45
C PRO A 56 -11.80 5.69 -12.65
N SER A 57 -13.11 5.94 -12.59
CA SER A 57 -13.63 7.01 -11.72
C SER A 57 -13.21 6.76 -10.27
N ASP A 58 -13.06 7.83 -9.48
CA ASP A 58 -12.64 7.68 -8.09
C ASP A 58 -13.62 6.83 -7.26
N SER A 59 -14.91 6.81 -7.63
CA SER A 59 -15.89 5.90 -7.05
C SER A 59 -15.58 4.43 -7.35
N ALA A 60 -15.21 4.11 -8.60
CA ALA A 60 -14.85 2.75 -8.98
C ALA A 60 -13.57 2.29 -8.28
N LEU A 61 -12.57 3.18 -8.19
CA LEU A 61 -11.34 2.90 -7.44
C LEU A 61 -11.63 2.64 -5.96
N ASN A 62 -12.52 3.43 -5.34
CA ASN A 62 -12.91 3.22 -3.95
C ASN A 62 -13.65 1.88 -3.75
N ASP A 63 -14.54 1.50 -4.67
CA ASP A 63 -15.23 0.19 -4.62
C ASP A 63 -14.25 -0.98 -4.78
N TRP A 64 -13.23 -0.83 -5.63
CA TRP A 64 -12.17 -1.83 -5.79
C TRP A 64 -11.29 -1.91 -4.55
N ALA A 65 -10.91 -0.76 -3.97
CA ALA A 65 -10.17 -0.70 -2.73
C ALA A 65 -10.92 -1.47 -1.63
N ILE A 66 -12.23 -1.22 -1.45
CA ILE A 66 -13.08 -1.89 -0.45
C ILE A 66 -13.06 -3.43 -0.57
N LYS A 67 -12.91 -3.94 -1.80
CA LYS A 67 -12.84 -5.38 -2.09
C LYS A 67 -11.48 -5.99 -1.71
N GLN A 68 -10.43 -5.19 -1.58
CA GLN A 68 -9.16 -5.65 -1.05
C GLN A 68 -9.30 -5.94 0.44
N SER A 69 -8.86 -7.11 0.88
CA SER A 69 -9.12 -7.58 2.24
C SER A 69 -7.99 -7.27 3.22
N SER A 70 -6.75 -7.35 2.76
CA SER A 70 -5.54 -7.30 3.60
C SER A 70 -4.27 -7.30 2.74
N PHE A 71 -3.13 -7.02 3.37
CA PHE A 71 -1.82 -7.05 2.74
C PHE A 71 -1.46 -8.46 2.28
N GLY A 72 -1.10 -8.66 1.01
CA GLY A 72 -0.76 -9.98 0.46
C GLY A 72 -1.96 -10.88 0.19
N SER A 73 -3.19 -10.35 0.24
CA SER A 73 -4.41 -11.13 0.02
C SER A 73 -4.50 -11.71 -1.41
N GLN A 74 -5.43 -12.65 -1.62
CA GLN A 74 -5.78 -13.10 -2.97
C GLN A 74 -6.29 -11.95 -3.86
N SER A 75 -6.95 -10.94 -3.29
CA SER A 75 -7.41 -9.78 -4.06
C SER A 75 -6.26 -8.89 -4.55
N GLU A 76 -5.15 -8.77 -3.82
CA GLU A 76 -3.91 -8.14 -4.34
C GLU A 76 -3.39 -8.88 -5.59
N ASN A 77 -3.66 -10.18 -5.68
CA ASN A 77 -3.18 -11.04 -6.76
C ASN A 77 -4.12 -11.12 -7.97
N SER A 78 -5.24 -10.39 -7.98
CA SER A 78 -6.12 -10.35 -9.15
C SER A 78 -5.49 -9.56 -10.30
N ASN A 79 -5.59 -10.06 -11.53
CA ASN A 79 -4.97 -9.44 -12.72
C ASN A 79 -5.49 -8.03 -13.03
N ASP A 80 -6.70 -7.71 -12.60
CA ASP A 80 -7.33 -6.40 -12.80
C ASP A 80 -7.03 -5.41 -11.66
N ASN A 81 -6.35 -5.85 -10.59
CA ASN A 81 -6.06 -5.01 -9.43
C ASN A 81 -5.00 -3.94 -9.80
N PRO A 82 -5.35 -2.63 -9.73
CA PRO A 82 -4.43 -1.54 -10.00
C PRO A 82 -3.67 -1.06 -8.75
N PHE A 83 -3.82 -1.74 -7.61
CA PHE A 83 -3.28 -1.33 -6.33
C PHE A 83 -2.05 -2.13 -5.91
N VAL A 84 -1.24 -1.47 -5.08
CA VAL A 84 -0.13 -2.05 -4.34
C VAL A 84 -0.40 -1.84 -2.85
N SER A 85 -0.41 -2.90 -2.04
CA SER A 85 -0.57 -2.75 -0.59
C SER A 85 0.69 -2.15 0.05
N VAL A 86 0.51 -1.16 0.91
CA VAL A 86 1.58 -0.49 1.67
C VAL A 86 1.14 -0.30 3.12
N ALA A 87 2.09 -0.22 4.04
CA ALA A 87 1.82 0.07 5.44
C ALA A 87 2.25 1.50 5.80
N THR A 88 1.55 2.15 6.73
CA THR A 88 1.99 3.44 7.29
C THR A 88 2.87 3.28 8.54
N ASP A 89 2.92 2.08 9.13
CA ASP A 89 3.80 1.73 10.24
C ASP A 89 4.20 0.25 10.14
N TYR A 90 5.39 -0.02 9.62
CA TYR A 90 5.84 -1.39 9.37
C TYR A 90 6.07 -2.21 10.65
N GLU A 91 6.36 -1.55 11.78
CA GLU A 91 6.57 -2.22 13.06
C GLU A 91 5.26 -2.74 13.63
N THR A 92 4.22 -1.91 13.55
CA THR A 92 2.86 -2.25 13.97
C THR A 92 2.28 -3.31 13.05
N LEU A 93 2.48 -3.18 11.72
CA LEU A 93 2.16 -4.23 10.76
C LEU A 93 2.77 -5.55 11.23
N TYR A 94 4.09 -5.64 11.45
CA TYR A 94 4.70 -6.90 11.87
C TYR A 94 4.20 -7.39 13.23
N ALA A 95 4.02 -6.51 14.21
CA ALA A 95 3.54 -6.91 15.54
C ALA A 95 2.14 -7.53 15.51
N ARG A 96 1.23 -6.95 14.72
CA ARG A 96 -0.20 -7.29 14.67
C ARG A 96 -0.60 -8.21 13.52
N ALA A 97 0.26 -8.36 12.51
CA ALA A 97 0.01 -9.18 11.34
C ALA A 97 -0.36 -10.63 11.68
N GLU A 98 -1.28 -11.17 10.89
CA GLU A 98 -1.60 -12.58 10.88
C GLU A 98 -0.37 -13.42 10.51
N GLY A 99 -0.35 -14.69 10.92
CA GLY A 99 0.83 -15.55 10.76
C GLY A 99 1.29 -15.74 9.31
N TRP A 100 0.39 -15.65 8.33
CA TRP A 100 0.76 -15.73 6.92
C TRP A 100 1.34 -14.41 6.38
N VAL A 101 0.81 -13.25 6.81
CA VAL A 101 1.39 -11.94 6.49
C VAL A 101 2.80 -11.87 7.07
N LYS A 102 2.99 -12.28 8.34
CA LYS A 102 4.32 -12.38 8.96
C LYS A 102 5.32 -13.19 8.12
N LYS A 103 4.92 -14.32 7.57
CA LYS A 103 5.78 -15.12 6.68
C LYS A 103 6.21 -14.35 5.43
N ILE A 104 5.31 -13.55 4.84
CA ILE A 104 5.65 -12.68 3.71
C ILE A 104 6.68 -11.62 4.15
N LEU A 105 6.43 -10.98 5.30
CA LEU A 105 7.33 -9.95 5.84
C LEU A 105 8.70 -10.51 6.19
N GLU A 106 8.79 -11.72 6.73
CA GLU A 106 10.06 -12.38 7.11
C GLU A 106 10.86 -12.88 5.90
N THR A 107 10.22 -13.07 4.74
CA THR A 107 10.88 -13.62 3.53
C THR A 107 11.37 -12.54 2.57
N ALA A 108 10.74 -11.35 2.57
CA ALA A 108 11.18 -10.23 1.76
C ALA A 108 12.62 -9.81 2.12
N PRO A 109 13.52 -9.54 1.15
CA PRO A 109 14.88 -9.13 1.48
C PRO A 109 15.01 -7.64 1.82
N ASP A 110 14.13 -6.78 1.29
CA ASP A 110 14.24 -5.33 1.40
C ASP A 110 12.95 -4.70 1.95
N LEU A 111 13.12 -3.52 2.57
CA LEU A 111 12.05 -2.63 2.98
C LEU A 111 12.19 -1.31 2.21
N GLY A 112 11.21 -0.99 1.38
CA GLY A 112 11.14 0.31 0.71
C GLY A 112 10.44 1.34 1.59
N VAL A 113 11.01 2.54 1.66
CA VAL A 113 10.41 3.72 2.31
C VAL A 113 10.02 4.71 1.22
N PHE A 114 8.76 5.10 1.20
CA PHE A 114 8.18 5.95 0.15
C PHE A 114 7.51 7.16 0.76
N SER A 115 7.59 8.31 0.08
CA SER A 115 6.84 9.52 0.43
C SER A 115 5.75 9.69 -0.61
N VAL A 116 4.53 9.30 -0.25
CA VAL A 116 3.43 9.15 -1.20
C VAL A 116 2.38 10.26 -1.03
N PRO A 117 1.87 10.85 -2.14
CA PRO A 117 0.80 11.82 -2.09
C PRO A 117 -0.50 11.21 -1.53
N TYR A 118 -1.23 11.97 -0.72
CA TYR A 118 -2.48 11.50 -0.11
C TYR A 118 -3.54 11.02 -1.13
N ASP A 119 -3.61 11.66 -2.30
CA ASP A 119 -4.60 11.35 -3.33
C ASP A 119 -4.33 10.04 -4.10
N LYS A 120 -3.15 9.43 -3.88
CA LYS A 120 -2.77 8.13 -4.44
C LYS A 120 -3.05 6.96 -3.51
N LEU A 121 -3.37 7.22 -2.24
CA LEU A 121 -3.61 6.18 -1.24
C LEU A 121 -5.09 6.02 -0.96
N TYR A 122 -5.59 4.81 -1.15
CA TYR A 122 -6.98 4.43 -0.94
C TYR A 122 -7.08 3.45 0.22
N ARG A 123 -8.19 3.51 0.96
CA ARG A 123 -8.40 2.60 2.09
C ARG A 123 -9.08 1.29 1.67
N PRO A 124 -8.49 0.12 1.99
CA PRO A 124 -9.03 -1.19 1.60
C PRO A 124 -10.33 -1.58 2.31
N SER A 125 -10.62 -0.99 3.46
CA SER A 125 -11.96 -0.83 4.01
C SER A 125 -11.87 0.01 5.30
N PRO A 126 -12.64 1.09 5.43
CA PRO A 126 -12.62 1.94 6.63
C PRO A 126 -13.17 1.25 7.89
N THR A 127 -13.85 0.10 7.73
CA THR A 127 -14.51 -0.62 8.82
C THR A 127 -13.87 -1.96 9.12
N LYS A 128 -12.97 -2.49 8.27
CA LYS A 128 -12.25 -3.75 8.57
C LYS A 128 -11.22 -3.47 9.68
N PRO A 129 -11.32 -4.14 10.84
CA PRO A 129 -10.35 -3.97 11.91
C PRO A 129 -8.94 -4.41 11.48
N LEU A 130 -8.83 -5.51 10.73
CA LEU A 130 -7.56 -6.07 10.29
C LEU A 130 -6.68 -5.05 9.55
N SER A 131 -7.21 -4.36 8.52
CA SER A 131 -6.43 -3.34 7.81
C SER A 131 -5.98 -2.20 8.71
N LYS A 132 -6.76 -1.83 9.74
CA LYS A 132 -6.34 -0.80 10.72
C LYS A 132 -5.24 -1.30 11.63
N GLU A 133 -5.36 -2.55 12.09
CA GLU A 133 -4.36 -3.21 12.94
C GLU A 133 -3.03 -3.39 12.19
N GLU A 134 -3.10 -3.67 10.88
CA GLU A 134 -1.97 -3.79 9.97
C GLU A 134 -1.48 -2.44 9.42
N THR A 135 -2.18 -1.34 9.72
CA THR A 135 -1.90 0.00 9.17
C THR A 135 -1.83 0.04 7.64
N GLU A 136 -2.68 -0.76 6.99
CA GLU A 136 -2.66 -1.00 5.55
C GLU A 136 -3.41 0.09 4.75
N TRP A 137 -2.75 0.57 3.70
CA TRP A 137 -3.28 1.42 2.66
C TRP A 137 -2.96 0.86 1.26
N LEU A 138 -3.70 1.30 0.26
CA LEU A 138 -3.55 0.87 -1.13
C LEU A 138 -3.04 2.00 -2.01
N TYR A 139 -1.86 1.86 -2.58
CA TYR A 139 -1.34 2.79 -3.57
C TYR A 139 -1.92 2.51 -4.95
N TYR A 140 -2.56 3.50 -5.57
CA TYR A 140 -3.02 3.41 -6.95
C TYR A 140 -1.86 3.59 -7.94
N ASP A 141 -1.45 2.49 -8.56
CA ASP A 141 -0.25 2.36 -9.38
C ASP A 141 -0.53 2.57 -10.89
N GLY A 142 -1.74 3.01 -11.25
CA GLY A 142 -2.16 3.11 -12.66
C GLY A 142 -1.51 4.24 -13.43
N ASP A 143 -1.33 5.40 -12.79
CA ASP A 143 -0.71 6.56 -13.44
C ASP A 143 0.82 6.50 -13.31
N VAL A 144 1.31 6.44 -12.07
CA VAL A 144 2.72 6.55 -11.68
C VAL A 144 3.10 5.29 -10.90
N GLU A 145 4.31 4.78 -11.12
CA GLU A 145 4.82 3.63 -10.36
C GLU A 145 5.11 4.03 -8.92
N LEU A 146 4.79 3.17 -7.94
CA LEU A 146 5.15 3.40 -6.52
C LEU A 146 6.64 3.75 -6.36
N MET A 147 7.49 3.14 -7.19
CA MET A 147 8.94 3.38 -7.22
C MET A 147 9.34 4.83 -7.52
N ALA A 148 8.48 5.63 -8.14
CA ALA A 148 8.73 7.06 -8.35
C ALA A 148 8.70 7.87 -7.04
N ASP A 149 8.05 7.34 -6.01
CA ASP A 149 7.92 7.96 -4.69
C ASP A 149 8.95 7.40 -3.68
N LEU A 150 9.91 6.58 -4.13
CA LEU A 150 10.93 5.97 -3.26
C LEU A 150 11.86 7.04 -2.66
N GLN A 151 11.98 7.02 -1.34
CA GLN A 151 12.93 7.85 -0.58
C GLN A 151 14.23 7.09 -0.30
N SER A 152 14.10 5.87 0.21
CA SER A 152 15.26 5.08 0.61
C SER A 152 14.96 3.59 0.71
N TRP A 153 16.02 2.80 0.56
CA TRP A 153 16.02 1.38 0.87
C TRP A 153 16.53 1.14 2.29
N LEU A 154 15.84 0.30 3.04
CA LEU A 154 16.29 -0.25 4.31
C LEU A 154 16.45 -1.76 4.19
N ALA A 155 17.36 -2.32 4.98
CA ALA A 155 17.39 -3.77 5.18
C ALA A 155 16.10 -4.19 5.89
N ASN A 156 15.53 -5.34 5.51
CA ASN A 156 14.38 -5.87 6.22
C ASN A 156 14.77 -6.23 7.67
N PRO A 157 14.21 -5.57 8.70
CA PRO A 157 14.54 -5.82 10.10
C PRO A 157 14.01 -7.17 10.62
N TYR A 158 13.09 -7.80 9.90
CA TYR A 158 12.44 -9.06 10.29
C TYR A 158 12.87 -10.25 9.46
N LYS A 159 13.83 -10.07 8.56
CA LYS A 159 14.37 -11.17 7.78
C LYS A 159 15.06 -12.16 8.72
N LYS A 160 14.62 -13.42 8.64
CA LYS A 160 15.20 -14.54 9.38
C LYS A 160 16.10 -15.39 8.48
#